data_AF-A0A510UTS3-F1
#
_entry.id   AF-A0A510UTS3-F1
#
_cell.length_a   1.000
_cell.length_b   1.000
_cell.length_c   1.000
_cell.angle_alpha   90.00
_cell.angle_beta   90.00
_cell.angle_gamma   90.00
#
_symmetry.space_group_name_H-M   'P 1'
#
loop_
_entity.id
_entity.type
_entity.pdbx_description
1 polymer ?
#
loop_
_entity_poly.entity_id
_entity_poly.type
_entity_poly.pdbx_seq_one_letter_code
_entity_poly.pdbx_strand_id
1 'polypeptide(L)'
;MTEHGVEASAEVDRPDEPVGPAVLRVLAAALVCGSAVLLFAVHVRPLAYVPLVVGVALAFVVDRVLGRDLLVVAVGMSIVSSIPLAADLSDAGIARFAVALSLAVVVPYVLSHRVFGDDVIRFPWRTGRPWTRFQWGYLVVVVAAGYLVLPFYFLSSGAYQNWPTVVEPDEIARLFVGVNAVGTWDELFFICTVFALLRRHFPVALANVLQATVFVSFLWELGYRSWGPLLTLPFALVQGWTFSRTKSLTYVLVVHLLFDAIVFMVLVHAHSPHLFDVFVTAPR
;
A
#
# COMPACT_ATOMS: atom_id res chain seq x y z
N MET A 1 -36.05 20.67 -59.02
CA MET A 1 -34.84 19.84 -59.18
C MET A 1 -33.79 20.46 -58.25
N THR A 2 -33.81 20.03 -57.00
CA THR A 2 -33.02 20.60 -55.89
C THR A 2 -32.58 19.47 -55.00
N GLU A 3 -31.26 19.38 -54.84
CA GLU A 3 -30.48 18.85 -53.71
C GLU A 3 -30.60 17.36 -53.35
N HIS A 4 -29.62 16.59 -53.85
CA HIS A 4 -29.15 15.36 -53.20
C HIS A 4 -28.08 15.73 -52.16
N GLY A 5 -28.44 15.66 -50.88
CA GLY A 5 -27.49 15.71 -49.77
C GLY A 5 -26.69 14.40 -49.69
N VAL A 6 -25.37 14.51 -49.76
CA VAL A 6 -24.44 13.42 -49.42
C VAL A 6 -24.00 13.64 -47.98
N GLU A 7 -24.53 12.85 -47.06
CA GLU A 7 -24.03 12.74 -45.69
C GLU A 7 -22.69 12.00 -45.71
N ALA A 8 -21.60 12.76 -45.65
CA ALA A 8 -20.29 12.22 -45.30
C ALA A 8 -20.29 11.95 -43.78
N SER A 9 -20.63 10.72 -43.40
CA SER A 9 -20.39 10.18 -42.06
C SER A 9 -18.90 10.20 -41.78
N ALA A 10 -18.43 11.18 -41.02
CA ALA A 10 -17.09 11.21 -40.47
C ALA A 10 -16.95 10.06 -39.48
N GLU A 11 -16.29 8.99 -39.93
CA GLU A 11 -15.86 7.89 -39.08
C GLU A 11 -14.85 8.43 -38.07
N VAL A 12 -15.31 8.59 -36.83
CA VAL A 12 -14.50 9.00 -35.69
C VAL A 12 -13.44 7.94 -35.46
N ASP A 13 -12.19 8.34 -35.67
CA ASP A 13 -10.98 7.63 -35.30
C ASP A 13 -11.08 7.14 -33.84
N ARG A 14 -11.31 5.83 -33.67
CA ARG A 14 -11.34 5.18 -32.35
C ARG A 14 -9.90 4.98 -31.91
N PRO A 15 -9.50 5.46 -30.71
CA PRO A 15 -8.15 5.24 -30.22
C PRO A 15 -7.88 3.73 -30.12
N ASP A 16 -6.71 3.31 -30.60
CA ASP A 16 -6.22 1.93 -30.56
C ASP A 16 -6.51 1.26 -29.21
N GLU A 17 -7.47 0.33 -29.20
CA GLU A 17 -7.71 -0.51 -28.03
C GLU A 17 -6.46 -1.37 -27.79
N PRO A 18 -5.95 -1.50 -26.54
CA PRO A 18 -4.75 -2.29 -26.30
C PRO A 18 -5.02 -3.78 -26.57
N VAL A 19 -4.58 -4.30 -27.72
CA VAL A 19 -4.76 -5.70 -28.15
C VAL A 19 -3.71 -6.61 -27.51
N GLY A 20 -3.81 -6.74 -26.19
CA GLY A 20 -3.42 -7.96 -25.49
C GLY A 20 -4.69 -8.69 -25.06
N PRO A 21 -4.78 -10.03 -25.08
CA PRO A 21 -5.88 -10.72 -24.42
C PRO A 21 -5.91 -10.21 -22.98
N ALA A 22 -7.04 -9.63 -22.53
CA ALA A 22 -7.15 -9.01 -21.21
C ALA A 22 -6.60 -9.92 -20.08
N VAL A 23 -6.74 -11.24 -20.26
CA VAL A 23 -6.16 -12.29 -19.43
C VAL A 23 -4.64 -12.16 -19.24
N LEU A 24 -3.86 -11.92 -20.30
CA LEU A 24 -2.40 -11.81 -20.20
C LEU A 24 -1.95 -10.56 -19.45
N ARG A 25 -2.67 -9.44 -19.61
CA ARG A 25 -2.42 -8.20 -18.84
C ARG A 25 -2.66 -8.43 -17.35
N VAL A 26 -3.76 -9.11 -17.02
CA VAL A 26 -4.09 -9.49 -15.64
C VAL A 26 -3.06 -10.48 -15.09
N LEU A 27 -2.66 -11.49 -15.87
CA LEU A 27 -1.63 -12.45 -15.48
C LEU A 27 -0.30 -11.75 -15.18
N ALA A 28 0.13 -10.82 -16.02
CA ALA A 28 1.36 -10.05 -15.79
C ALA A 28 1.29 -9.28 -14.47
N ALA A 29 0.19 -8.56 -14.21
CA ALA A 29 0.00 -7.82 -12.97
C ALA A 29 -0.11 -8.75 -11.74
N ALA A 30 -0.78 -9.90 -11.88
CA ALA A 30 -0.90 -10.91 -10.83
C ALA A 30 0.44 -11.57 -10.51
N LEU A 31 1.31 -11.80 -11.51
CA LEU A 31 2.66 -12.30 -11.29
C LEU A 31 3.52 -11.28 -10.53
N VAL A 32 3.47 -10.01 -10.92
CA VAL A 32 4.20 -8.92 -10.22
C VAL A 32 3.69 -8.74 -8.80
N CYS A 33 2.38 -8.54 -8.61
CA CYS A 33 1.82 -8.30 -7.27
C CYS A 33 1.86 -9.57 -6.41
N GLY A 34 1.65 -10.75 -6.99
CA GLY A 34 1.72 -12.04 -6.30
C GLY A 34 3.14 -12.40 -5.88
N SER A 35 4.17 -11.90 -6.57
CA SER A 35 5.56 -12.04 -6.12
C SER A 35 5.80 -11.40 -4.74
N ALA A 36 4.99 -10.42 -4.34
CA ALA A 36 5.06 -9.82 -3.00
C ALA A 36 4.84 -10.86 -1.89
N VAL A 37 3.97 -11.84 -2.11
CA VAL A 37 3.74 -12.94 -1.16
C VAL A 37 5.03 -13.75 -0.99
N LEU A 38 5.73 -14.05 -2.09
CA LEU A 38 6.98 -14.80 -2.04
C LEU A 38 8.14 -13.98 -1.47
N LEU A 39 8.18 -12.68 -1.77
CA LEU A 39 9.21 -11.76 -1.31
C LEU A 39 9.07 -11.47 0.18
N PHE A 40 7.88 -11.13 0.65
CA PHE A 40 7.65 -10.57 1.98
C PHE A 40 6.93 -11.53 2.95
N ALA A 41 6.04 -12.40 2.46
CA ALA A 41 5.35 -13.33 3.37
C ALA A 41 6.15 -14.62 3.59
N VAL A 42 6.58 -15.26 2.49
CA VAL A 42 7.21 -16.60 2.51
C VAL A 42 8.75 -16.54 2.52
N HIS A 43 9.35 -15.45 2.05
CA HIS A 43 10.81 -15.24 2.01
C HIS A 43 11.62 -16.25 1.17
N VAL A 44 11.05 -16.76 0.07
CA VAL A 44 11.75 -17.71 -0.84
C VAL A 44 12.66 -17.01 -1.84
N ARG A 45 13.64 -16.25 -1.35
CA ARG A 45 14.62 -15.52 -2.19
C ARG A 45 15.78 -16.46 -2.56
N PRO A 46 16.22 -16.54 -3.84
CA PRO A 46 15.92 -15.63 -4.95
C PRO A 46 14.70 -16.02 -5.81
N LEU A 47 14.08 -17.18 -5.61
CA LEU A 47 12.99 -17.68 -6.46
C LEU A 47 11.78 -16.73 -6.51
N ALA A 48 11.56 -15.95 -5.45
CA ALA A 48 10.54 -14.92 -5.38
C ALA A 48 10.65 -13.84 -6.49
N TYR A 49 11.86 -13.60 -7.03
CA TYR A 49 12.08 -12.66 -8.13
C TYR A 49 11.69 -13.22 -9.50
N VAL A 50 11.54 -14.55 -9.64
CA VAL A 50 11.16 -15.17 -10.92
C VAL A 50 9.77 -14.69 -11.39
N PRO A 51 8.67 -14.81 -10.62
CA PRO A 51 7.38 -14.30 -11.07
C PRO A 51 7.40 -12.77 -11.23
N LEU A 52 8.22 -12.04 -10.46
CA LEU A 52 8.37 -10.60 -10.62
C LEU A 52 8.94 -10.25 -12.01
N VAL A 53 10.07 -10.85 -12.39
CA VAL A 53 10.74 -10.62 -13.68
C VAL A 53 9.88 -11.13 -14.83
N VAL A 54 9.29 -12.33 -14.71
CA VAL A 54 8.41 -12.90 -15.74
C VAL A 54 7.17 -12.04 -15.94
N GLY A 55 6.56 -11.53 -14.87
CA GLY A 55 5.41 -10.65 -14.94
C GLY A 55 5.72 -9.33 -15.65
N VAL A 56 6.86 -8.71 -15.34
CA VAL A 56 7.32 -7.49 -16.04
C VAL A 56 7.62 -7.77 -17.51
N ALA A 57 8.33 -8.86 -17.82
CA ALA A 57 8.64 -9.25 -19.20
C ALA A 57 7.35 -9.52 -20.01
N LEU A 58 6.40 -10.27 -19.43
CA LEU A 58 5.10 -10.53 -20.05
C LEU A 58 4.34 -9.22 -20.29
N ALA A 59 4.35 -8.29 -19.33
CA ALA A 59 3.74 -6.98 -19.54
C ALA A 59 4.38 -6.23 -20.70
N PHE A 60 5.72 -6.18 -20.83
CA PHE A 60 6.37 -5.55 -21.97
C PHE A 60 6.04 -6.19 -23.33
N VAL A 61 5.82 -7.51 -23.35
CA VAL A 61 5.40 -8.24 -24.56
C VAL A 61 3.96 -7.87 -24.95
N VAL A 62 3.08 -7.69 -23.97
CA VAL A 62 1.64 -7.49 -24.22
C VAL A 62 1.27 -6.01 -24.38
N ASP A 63 1.85 -5.13 -23.57
CA ASP A 63 1.58 -3.69 -23.54
C ASP A 63 2.78 -2.95 -22.93
N ARG A 64 3.49 -2.16 -23.75
CA ARG A 64 4.71 -1.45 -23.31
C ARG A 64 4.46 -0.45 -22.17
N VAL A 65 3.28 0.16 -22.10
CA VAL A 65 2.94 1.11 -21.02
C VAL A 65 2.71 0.33 -19.73
N LEU A 66 1.96 -0.78 -19.79
CA LEU A 66 1.83 -1.70 -18.65
C LEU A 66 3.19 -2.23 -18.19
N GLY A 67 4.08 -2.59 -19.13
CA GLY A 67 5.43 -3.06 -18.83
C GLY A 67 6.26 -2.03 -18.05
N ARG A 68 6.22 -0.76 -18.45
CA ARG A 68 6.86 0.35 -17.73
C ARG A 68 6.29 0.51 -16.32
N ASP A 69 4.97 0.56 -16.21
CA ASP A 69 4.30 0.79 -14.92
C ASP A 69 4.53 -0.39 -13.94
N LEU A 70 4.49 -1.64 -14.42
CA LEU A 70 4.82 -2.80 -13.60
C LEU A 70 6.31 -2.89 -13.26
N LEU A 71 7.21 -2.42 -14.15
CA LEU A 71 8.63 -2.31 -13.83
C LEU A 71 8.86 -1.32 -12.68
N VAL A 72 8.16 -0.18 -12.67
CA VAL A 72 8.23 0.80 -11.57
C VAL A 72 7.81 0.16 -10.25
N VAL A 73 6.71 -0.60 -10.23
CA VAL A 73 6.26 -1.36 -9.05
C VAL A 73 7.30 -2.40 -8.63
N ALA A 74 7.83 -3.16 -9.59
CA ALA A 74 8.82 -4.21 -9.35
C ALA A 74 10.14 -3.66 -8.77
N VAL A 75 10.60 -2.51 -9.25
CA VAL A 75 11.79 -1.83 -8.71
C VAL A 75 11.55 -1.42 -7.26
N GLY A 76 10.40 -0.80 -6.96
CA GLY A 76 10.03 -0.44 -5.59
C GLY A 76 10.02 -1.66 -4.67
N MET A 77 9.34 -2.74 -5.07
CA MET A 77 9.31 -3.99 -4.30
C MET A 77 10.69 -4.60 -4.10
N SER A 78 11.56 -4.55 -5.12
CA SER A 78 12.92 -5.09 -5.05
C SER A 78 13.82 -4.29 -4.09
N ILE A 79 13.64 -2.97 -4.01
CA ILE A 79 14.33 -2.12 -3.04
C ILE A 79 13.88 -2.48 -1.63
N VAL A 80 12.57 -2.59 -1.40
CA VAL A 80 12.03 -2.98 -0.08
C VAL A 80 12.53 -4.37 0.32
N SER A 81 12.55 -5.33 -0.60
CA SER A 81 13.03 -6.69 -0.34
C SER A 81 14.55 -6.81 -0.19
N SER A 82 15.31 -5.70 -0.21
CA SER A 82 16.75 -5.71 0.06
C SER A 82 17.09 -5.67 1.55
N ILE A 83 16.12 -5.36 2.41
CA ILE A 83 16.28 -5.29 3.87
C ILE A 83 15.27 -6.23 4.56
N PRO A 84 15.53 -6.66 5.80
CA PRO A 84 14.51 -7.23 6.67
C PRO A 84 13.52 -6.13 7.08
N LEU A 85 12.22 -6.42 7.04
CA LEU A 85 11.20 -5.47 7.50
C LEU A 85 10.81 -5.60 8.97
N ALA A 86 11.33 -6.61 9.69
CA ALA A 86 11.16 -6.69 11.12
C ALA A 86 11.66 -5.39 11.78
N ALA A 87 10.82 -4.78 12.61
CA ALA A 87 11.15 -3.51 13.23
C ALA A 87 12.38 -3.66 14.13
N ASP A 88 13.38 -2.80 13.92
CA ASP A 88 14.63 -2.72 14.68
C ASP A 88 14.84 -1.26 15.05
N LEU A 89 14.77 -0.96 16.35
CA LEU A 89 14.87 0.40 16.88
C LEU A 89 16.31 0.86 17.11
N SER A 90 17.32 0.04 16.80
CA SER A 90 18.71 0.49 16.82
C SER A 90 18.95 1.61 15.80
N ASP A 91 19.94 2.47 16.02
CA ASP A 91 20.27 3.56 15.09
C ASP A 91 20.55 3.04 13.67
N ALA A 92 21.22 1.89 13.57
CA ALA A 92 21.51 1.24 12.31
C ALA A 92 20.24 0.65 11.65
N GLY A 93 19.35 0.05 12.44
CA GLY A 93 18.05 -0.44 11.99
C GLY A 93 17.19 0.69 11.41
N ILE A 94 17.02 1.76 12.17
CA ILE A 94 16.27 2.96 11.76
C ILE A 94 16.87 3.56 10.49
N ALA A 95 18.19 3.75 10.43
CA ALA A 95 18.85 4.33 9.26
C ALA A 95 18.68 3.45 8.02
N ARG A 96 18.87 2.12 8.15
CA ARG A 96 18.67 1.16 7.06
C ARG A 96 17.25 1.21 6.53
N PHE A 97 16.28 1.20 7.44
CA PHE A 97 14.86 1.20 7.12
C PHE A 97 14.45 2.51 6.43
N ALA A 98 14.87 3.66 6.98
CA ALA A 98 14.61 4.97 6.41
C ALA A 98 15.17 5.12 5.00
N VAL A 99 16.41 4.67 4.77
CA VAL A 99 17.04 4.72 3.44
C VAL A 99 16.30 3.83 2.44
N ALA A 100 16.04 2.57 2.80
CA ALA A 100 15.40 1.63 1.88
C ALA A 100 13.97 2.08 1.52
N LEU A 101 13.16 2.47 2.50
CA LEU A 101 11.80 2.95 2.25
C LEU A 101 11.80 4.25 1.44
N SER A 102 12.68 5.20 1.76
CA SER A 102 12.79 6.44 0.97
C SER A 102 13.16 6.14 -0.48
N LEU A 103 14.12 5.24 -0.73
CA LEU A 103 14.49 4.81 -2.08
C LEU A 103 13.34 4.12 -2.81
N ALA A 104 12.54 3.31 -2.10
CA ALA A 104 11.38 2.63 -2.66
C ALA A 104 10.25 3.57 -3.10
N VAL A 105 10.27 4.85 -2.68
CA VAL A 105 9.35 5.89 -3.19
C VAL A 105 10.06 6.79 -4.21
N VAL A 106 11.26 7.27 -3.88
CA VAL A 106 12.01 8.22 -4.72
C VAL A 106 12.41 7.58 -6.05
N VAL A 107 12.91 6.35 -6.07
CA VAL A 107 13.34 5.68 -7.30
C VAL A 107 12.15 5.44 -8.23
N PRO A 108 11.01 4.85 -7.79
CA PRO A 108 9.80 4.77 -8.61
C PRO A 108 9.30 6.11 -9.13
N TYR A 109 9.27 7.13 -8.28
CA TYR A 109 8.85 8.49 -8.66
C TYR A 109 9.74 9.07 -9.77
N VAL A 110 11.06 9.01 -9.61
CA VAL A 110 12.04 9.50 -10.59
C VAL A 110 11.98 8.68 -11.88
N LEU A 111 11.87 7.35 -11.79
CA LEU A 111 11.76 6.47 -12.95
C LEU A 111 10.51 6.82 -13.77
N SER A 112 9.36 7.00 -13.11
CA SER A 112 8.11 7.38 -13.78
C SER A 112 8.20 8.76 -14.45
N HIS A 113 8.64 9.82 -13.73
CA HIS A 113 8.60 11.20 -14.25
C HIS A 113 9.77 11.55 -15.16
N ARG A 114 10.98 11.07 -14.87
CA ARG A 114 12.21 11.50 -15.56
C ARG A 114 12.65 10.55 -16.65
N VAL A 115 12.39 9.25 -16.50
CA VAL A 115 12.79 8.26 -17.50
C VAL A 115 11.64 7.94 -18.44
N PHE A 116 10.44 7.70 -17.90
CA PHE A 116 9.26 7.40 -18.73
C PHE A 116 8.44 8.63 -19.14
N GLY A 117 8.64 9.77 -18.47
CA GLY A 117 7.94 11.02 -18.80
C GLY A 117 6.45 11.01 -18.45
N ASP A 118 6.04 10.13 -17.54
CA ASP A 118 4.66 9.98 -17.08
C ASP A 118 4.43 10.73 -15.76
N ASP A 119 3.28 11.37 -15.61
CA ASP A 119 2.88 12.08 -14.37
C ASP A 119 1.83 11.29 -13.57
N VAL A 120 1.90 9.96 -13.57
CA VAL A 120 0.88 9.11 -12.92
C VAL A 120 1.01 9.12 -11.39
N ILE A 121 2.25 9.05 -10.88
CA ILE A 121 2.53 9.08 -9.44
C ILE A 121 2.39 10.52 -8.95
N ARG A 122 1.25 10.84 -8.33
CA ARG A 122 0.98 12.17 -7.77
C ARG A 122 0.66 12.07 -6.29
N PHE A 123 1.01 13.13 -5.56
CA PHE A 123 0.75 13.26 -4.13
C PHE A 123 -0.27 14.39 -3.89
N PRO A 124 -1.58 14.14 -4.09
CA PRO A 124 -2.61 15.17 -3.97
C PRO A 124 -2.86 15.50 -2.49
N TRP A 125 -1.99 16.33 -1.91
CA TRP A 125 -2.02 16.68 -0.49
C TRP A 125 -3.39 17.20 -0.06
N ARG A 126 -3.94 18.22 -0.73
CA ARG A 126 -5.24 18.79 -0.39
C ARG A 126 -6.12 18.91 -1.62
N THR A 127 -7.40 18.54 -1.45
CA THR A 127 -8.45 18.73 -2.46
C THR A 127 -9.15 20.09 -2.34
N GLY A 128 -8.75 20.91 -1.36
CA GLY A 128 -9.30 22.26 -1.14
C GLY A 128 -10.74 22.31 -0.61
N ARG A 129 -11.37 21.16 -0.36
CA ARG A 129 -12.75 21.07 0.15
C ARG A 129 -12.76 20.61 1.61
N PRO A 130 -13.68 21.13 2.44
CA PRO A 130 -13.86 20.64 3.80
C PRO A 130 -14.32 19.18 3.80
N TRP A 131 -14.00 18.44 4.85
CA TRP A 131 -14.44 17.05 5.00
C TRP A 131 -15.94 16.97 5.26
N THR A 132 -16.58 16.04 4.57
CA THR A 132 -18.01 15.76 4.70
C THR A 132 -18.34 15.09 6.03
N ARG A 133 -19.60 15.13 6.45
CA ARG A 133 -20.08 14.41 7.66
C ARG A 133 -19.83 12.91 7.58
N PHE A 134 -19.92 12.34 6.37
CA PHE A 134 -19.61 10.93 6.14
C PHE A 134 -18.13 10.62 6.40
N GLN A 135 -17.23 11.50 5.96
CA GLN A 135 -15.79 11.36 6.22
C GLN A 135 -15.47 11.43 7.72
N TRP A 136 -16.06 12.39 8.44
CA TRP A 136 -15.93 12.44 9.89
C TRP A 136 -16.48 11.19 10.59
N GLY A 137 -17.68 10.73 10.19
CA GLY A 137 -18.25 9.50 10.73
C GLY A 137 -17.36 8.28 10.47
N TYR A 138 -16.76 8.19 9.29
CA TYR A 138 -15.81 7.13 8.96
C TYR A 138 -14.55 7.17 9.84
N LEU A 139 -13.99 8.34 10.14
CA LEU A 139 -12.86 8.46 11.08
C LEU A 139 -13.21 7.90 12.47
N VAL A 140 -14.40 8.24 12.98
CA VAL A 140 -14.89 7.71 14.26
C VAL A 140 -15.02 6.18 14.21
N VAL A 141 -15.57 5.65 13.13
CA VAL A 141 -15.71 4.18 12.94
C VAL A 141 -14.36 3.49 12.90
N VAL A 142 -13.38 4.04 12.18
CA VAL A 142 -12.02 3.47 12.11
C VAL A 142 -11.34 3.49 13.47
N VAL A 143 -11.42 4.60 14.20
CA VAL A 143 -10.85 4.70 15.55
C VAL A 143 -11.53 3.72 16.49
N ALA A 144 -12.85 3.62 16.47
CA ALA A 144 -13.59 2.67 17.30
C ALA A 144 -13.26 1.22 16.94
N ALA A 145 -13.19 0.88 15.65
CA ALA A 145 -12.82 -0.45 15.19
C ALA A 145 -11.38 -0.80 15.60
N GLY A 146 -10.42 0.12 15.41
CA GLY A 146 -9.05 -0.06 15.86
C GLY A 146 -9.00 -0.30 17.37
N TYR A 147 -9.67 0.55 18.15
CA TYR A 147 -9.67 0.48 19.61
C TYR A 147 -10.27 -0.82 20.15
N LEU A 148 -11.29 -1.37 19.50
CA LEU A 148 -11.92 -2.62 19.94
C LEU A 148 -11.21 -3.87 19.41
N VAL A 149 -10.72 -3.84 18.17
CA VAL A 149 -10.23 -5.05 17.49
C VAL A 149 -8.73 -5.24 17.67
N LEU A 150 -7.93 -4.17 17.62
CA LEU A 150 -6.47 -4.28 17.67
C LEU A 150 -5.95 -4.84 19.01
N PRO A 151 -6.39 -4.38 20.20
CA PRO A 151 -5.90 -4.93 21.46
C PRO A 151 -6.19 -6.43 21.56
N PHE A 152 -7.41 -6.83 21.20
CA PHE A 152 -7.79 -8.24 21.17
C PHE A 152 -6.87 -9.03 20.22
N TYR A 153 -6.68 -8.57 18.99
CA TYR A 153 -5.80 -9.23 18.02
C TYR A 153 -4.37 -9.38 18.50
N PHE A 154 -3.73 -8.26 18.84
CA PHE A 154 -2.31 -8.23 19.18
C PHE A 154 -2.02 -9.10 20.40
N LEU A 155 -2.81 -8.94 21.46
CA LEU A 155 -2.57 -9.59 22.74
C LEU A 155 -3.01 -11.06 22.75
N SER A 156 -4.18 -11.39 22.19
CA SER A 156 -4.68 -12.79 22.20
C SER A 156 -3.89 -13.70 21.26
N SER A 157 -3.38 -13.18 20.14
CA SER A 157 -2.63 -13.97 19.17
C SER A 157 -1.12 -13.97 19.41
N GLY A 158 -0.63 -13.14 20.33
CA GLY A 158 0.79 -12.92 20.57
C GLY A 158 1.48 -12.14 19.44
N ALA A 159 0.72 -11.57 18.49
CA ALA A 159 1.31 -10.86 17.36
C ALA A 159 2.24 -9.72 17.82
N TYR A 160 1.94 -9.03 18.93
CA TYR A 160 2.77 -7.93 19.45
C TYR A 160 4.25 -8.31 19.65
N GLN A 161 4.57 -9.59 19.81
CA GLN A 161 5.93 -10.09 19.96
C GLN A 161 6.78 -10.03 18.68
N ASN A 162 6.17 -9.76 17.52
CA ASN A 162 6.89 -9.48 16.27
C ASN A 162 7.44 -8.05 16.22
N TRP A 163 7.09 -7.21 17.20
CA TRP A 163 7.60 -5.86 17.36
C TRP A 163 8.62 -5.80 18.51
N PRO A 164 9.56 -4.85 18.46
CA PRO A 164 10.49 -4.59 19.55
C PRO A 164 9.76 -4.37 20.88
N THR A 165 10.31 -4.96 21.94
CA THR A 165 9.94 -4.60 23.30
C THR A 165 10.33 -3.15 23.54
N VAL A 166 9.36 -2.34 23.95
CA VAL A 166 9.55 -0.92 24.24
C VAL A 166 9.18 -0.65 25.69
N VAL A 167 10.17 -0.30 26.50
CA VAL A 167 9.98 0.01 27.93
C VAL A 167 10.56 1.37 28.25
N GLU A 168 11.73 1.68 27.69
CA GLU A 168 12.40 2.95 27.95
C GLU A 168 11.76 4.11 27.15
N PRO A 169 11.76 5.35 27.67
CA PRO A 169 11.12 6.48 27.01
C PRO A 169 11.63 6.77 25.59
N ASP A 170 12.92 6.54 25.32
CA ASP A 170 13.52 6.75 24.01
C ASP A 170 13.10 5.66 23.00
N GLU A 171 12.97 4.40 23.44
CA GLU A 171 12.43 3.31 22.63
C GLU A 171 10.97 3.57 22.24
N ILE A 172 10.15 4.03 23.19
CA ILE A 172 8.75 4.41 22.96
C ILE A 172 8.68 5.56 21.94
N ALA A 173 9.53 6.58 22.08
CA ALA A 173 9.58 7.70 21.14
C ALA A 173 10.02 7.25 19.73
N ARG A 174 11.02 6.38 19.63
CA ARG A 174 11.48 5.79 18.36
C ARG A 174 10.36 4.97 17.71
N LEU A 175 9.64 4.16 18.47
CA LEU A 175 8.49 3.40 17.97
C LEU A 175 7.38 4.33 17.46
N PHE A 176 7.04 5.38 18.21
CA PHE A 176 6.05 6.36 17.78
C PHE A 176 6.43 6.99 16.44
N VAL A 177 7.66 7.50 16.32
CA VAL A 177 8.15 8.09 15.06
C VAL A 177 8.17 7.04 13.94
N GLY A 178 8.67 5.84 14.23
CA GLY A 178 8.77 4.75 13.26
C GLY A 178 7.41 4.36 12.69
N VAL A 179 6.43 4.05 13.56
CA VAL A 179 5.07 3.68 13.15
C VAL A 179 4.44 4.76 12.27
N ASN A 180 4.47 6.03 12.68
CA ASN A 180 3.91 7.12 11.88
C ASN A 180 4.65 7.34 10.54
N ALA A 181 5.98 7.14 10.52
CA ALA A 181 6.76 7.24 9.30
C ALA A 181 6.43 6.11 8.32
N VAL A 182 6.28 4.88 8.81
CA VAL A 182 5.87 3.72 8.00
C VAL A 182 4.45 3.93 7.47
N GLY A 183 3.48 4.32 8.30
CA GLY A 183 2.12 4.59 7.85
C GLY A 183 2.03 5.71 6.81
N THR A 184 2.88 6.73 6.92
CA THR A 184 3.02 7.75 5.87
C THR A 184 3.59 7.16 4.58
N TRP A 185 4.64 6.35 4.70
CA TRP A 185 5.26 5.69 3.56
C TRP A 185 4.30 4.74 2.84
N ASP A 186 3.46 4.02 3.58
CA ASP A 186 2.47 3.09 3.05
C ASP A 186 1.53 3.80 2.07
N GLU A 187 1.09 5.01 2.40
CA GLU A 187 0.24 5.80 1.49
C GLU A 187 0.99 6.25 0.23
N LEU A 188 2.26 6.65 0.37
CA LEU A 188 3.07 7.09 -0.75
C LEU A 188 3.37 5.94 -1.72
N PHE A 189 3.69 4.76 -1.17
CA PHE A 189 4.05 3.60 -1.96
C PHE A 189 2.82 2.85 -2.45
N PHE A 190 1.98 2.34 -1.56
CA PHE A 190 0.89 1.46 -1.99
C PHE A 190 -0.23 2.22 -2.69
N ILE A 191 -0.62 3.39 -2.19
CA ILE A 191 -1.74 4.13 -2.75
C ILE A 191 -1.30 5.07 -3.89
N CYS A 192 -0.34 5.95 -3.64
CA CYS A 192 0.11 6.92 -4.63
C CYS A 192 1.01 6.35 -5.72
N THR A 193 1.63 5.17 -5.52
CA THR A 193 2.45 4.50 -6.54
C THR A 193 1.78 3.25 -7.07
N VAL A 194 1.68 2.17 -6.29
CA VAL A 194 1.21 0.85 -6.79
C VAL A 194 -0.24 0.93 -7.29
N PHE A 195 -1.17 1.40 -6.46
CA PHE A 195 -2.57 1.54 -6.85
C PHE A 195 -2.76 2.54 -8.00
N ALA A 196 -2.10 3.69 -7.95
CA ALA A 196 -2.20 4.70 -9.01
C ALA A 196 -1.76 4.16 -10.38
N LEU A 197 -0.63 3.45 -10.43
CA LEU A 197 -0.12 2.82 -11.65
C LEU A 197 -1.06 1.70 -12.14
N LEU A 198 -1.51 0.81 -11.25
CA LEU A 198 -2.46 -0.25 -11.61
C LEU A 198 -3.80 0.31 -12.11
N ARG A 199 -4.28 1.42 -11.55
CA ARG A 199 -5.54 2.07 -11.93
C ARG A 199 -5.53 2.67 -13.35
N ARG A 200 -4.35 2.89 -13.94
CA ARG A 200 -4.21 3.28 -15.36
C ARG A 200 -4.61 2.15 -16.30
N HIS A 201 -4.47 0.89 -15.86
CA HIS A 201 -4.66 -0.30 -16.70
C HIS A 201 -5.89 -1.13 -16.33
N PHE A 202 -6.32 -1.07 -15.07
CA PHE A 202 -7.35 -1.97 -14.54
C PHE A 202 -8.52 -1.25 -13.87
N PRO A 203 -9.73 -1.86 -13.87
CA PRO A 203 -10.86 -1.41 -13.07
C PRO A 203 -10.51 -1.25 -11.59
N VAL A 204 -11.23 -0.38 -10.87
CA VAL A 204 -10.93 -0.03 -9.46
C VAL A 204 -10.78 -1.29 -8.61
N ALA A 205 -11.75 -2.21 -8.71
CA ALA A 205 -11.80 -3.41 -7.90
C ALA A 205 -10.54 -4.28 -8.09
N LEU A 206 -10.13 -4.52 -9.33
CA LEU A 206 -8.96 -5.36 -9.62
C LEU A 206 -7.65 -4.69 -9.19
N ALA A 207 -7.48 -3.41 -9.50
CA ALA A 207 -6.30 -2.65 -9.06
C ALA A 207 -6.17 -2.63 -7.52
N ASN A 208 -7.31 -2.54 -6.82
CA ASN A 208 -7.37 -2.54 -5.36
C ASN A 208 -6.98 -3.91 -4.77
N VAL A 209 -7.49 -5.01 -5.34
CA VAL A 209 -7.11 -6.37 -4.90
C VAL A 209 -5.63 -6.64 -5.14
N LEU A 210 -5.10 -6.23 -6.30
CA LEU A 210 -3.68 -6.38 -6.63
C LEU A 210 -2.79 -5.57 -5.69
N GLN A 211 -3.11 -4.31 -5.43
CA GLN A 211 -2.37 -3.50 -4.45
C GLN A 211 -2.49 -4.07 -3.03
N ALA A 212 -3.69 -4.49 -2.61
CA ALA A 212 -3.90 -5.09 -1.30
C ALA A 212 -3.06 -6.35 -1.11
N THR A 213 -2.85 -7.14 -2.16
CA THR A 213 -1.94 -8.31 -2.12
C THR A 213 -0.51 -7.89 -1.76
N VAL A 214 0.01 -6.81 -2.36
CA VAL A 214 1.35 -6.30 -2.04
C VAL A 214 1.40 -5.74 -0.61
N PHE A 215 0.41 -4.93 -0.24
CA PHE A 215 0.30 -4.30 1.08
C PHE A 215 0.22 -5.32 2.22
N VAL A 216 -0.67 -6.30 2.11
CA VAL A 216 -0.86 -7.34 3.14
C VAL A 216 0.39 -8.21 3.27
N SER A 217 1.08 -8.49 2.16
CA SER A 217 2.35 -9.22 2.19
C SER A 217 3.45 -8.44 2.93
N PHE A 218 3.52 -7.13 2.70
CA PHE A 218 4.45 -6.24 3.41
C PHE A 218 4.13 -6.18 4.91
N LEU A 219 2.87 -5.97 5.29
CA LEU A 219 2.47 -5.93 6.70
C LEU A 219 2.68 -7.27 7.42
N TRP A 220 2.54 -8.38 6.71
CA TRP A 220 2.89 -9.69 7.26
C TRP A 220 4.37 -9.75 7.67
N GLU A 221 5.29 -9.27 6.82
CA GLU A 221 6.72 -9.21 7.17
C GLU A 221 6.96 -8.27 8.35
N LEU A 222 6.31 -7.11 8.34
CA LEU A 222 6.44 -6.07 9.37
C LEU A 222 6.03 -6.57 10.76
N GLY A 223 5.02 -7.43 10.84
CA GLY A 223 4.65 -8.10 12.09
C GLY A 223 3.22 -8.59 12.20
N TYR A 224 2.32 -8.24 11.26
CA TYR A 224 0.89 -8.61 11.30
C TYR A 224 0.67 -10.09 10.96
N ARG A 225 1.18 -10.96 11.83
CA ARG A 225 1.16 -12.43 11.75
C ARG A 225 -0.18 -13.00 12.20
N SER A 226 -0.23 -14.33 12.34
CA SER A 226 -1.41 -15.10 12.75
C SER A 226 -2.61 -14.84 11.83
N TRP A 227 -3.76 -14.43 12.38
CA TRP A 227 -4.95 -14.07 11.62
C TRP A 227 -4.97 -12.60 11.18
N GLY A 228 -3.84 -11.89 11.31
CA GLY A 228 -3.64 -10.50 10.88
C GLY A 228 -4.14 -10.17 9.46
N PRO A 229 -3.99 -11.05 8.45
CA PRO A 229 -4.58 -10.84 7.12
C PRO A 229 -6.09 -10.60 7.10
N LEU A 230 -6.85 -11.12 8.07
CA LEU A 230 -8.29 -10.84 8.20
C LEU A 230 -8.58 -9.38 8.60
N LEU A 231 -7.58 -8.67 9.14
CA LEU A 231 -7.65 -7.25 9.49
C LEU A 231 -7.05 -6.37 8.40
N THR A 232 -5.85 -6.73 7.95
CA THR A 232 -5.07 -5.90 7.01
C THR A 232 -5.66 -5.92 5.60
N LEU A 233 -6.29 -7.02 5.17
CA LEU A 233 -6.92 -7.09 3.85
C LEU A 233 -8.14 -6.16 3.73
N PRO A 234 -9.14 -6.18 4.64
CA PRO A 234 -10.22 -5.19 4.64
C PRO A 234 -9.69 -3.76 4.72
N PHE A 235 -8.70 -3.50 5.57
CA PHE A 235 -8.09 -2.18 5.70
C PHE A 235 -7.50 -1.68 4.37
N ALA A 236 -6.66 -2.49 3.72
CA ALA A 236 -6.06 -2.16 2.42
C ALA A 236 -7.12 -1.89 1.34
N LEU A 237 -8.15 -2.73 1.26
CA LEU A 237 -9.24 -2.55 0.30
C LEU A 237 -10.02 -1.26 0.56
N VAL A 238 -10.29 -0.93 1.81
CA VAL A 238 -10.99 0.31 2.16
C VAL A 238 -10.11 1.54 1.91
N GLN A 239 -8.80 1.47 2.13
CA GLN A 239 -7.87 2.55 1.81
C GLN A 239 -7.86 2.87 0.31
N GLY A 240 -7.65 1.88 -0.56
CA GLY A 240 -7.65 2.10 -2.01
C GLY A 240 -9.02 2.57 -2.53
N TRP A 241 -10.12 2.05 -1.98
CA TRP A 241 -11.46 2.56 -2.28
C TRP A 241 -11.63 4.01 -1.84
N THR A 242 -11.22 4.36 -0.62
CA THR A 242 -11.32 5.71 -0.06
C THR A 242 -10.52 6.70 -0.89
N PHE A 243 -9.29 6.35 -1.27
CA PHE A 243 -8.49 7.17 -2.17
C PHE A 243 -9.17 7.33 -3.53
N SER A 244 -9.75 6.25 -4.08
CA SER A 244 -10.45 6.31 -5.36
C SER A 244 -11.62 7.31 -5.37
N ARG A 245 -12.31 7.47 -4.22
CA ARG A 245 -13.46 8.35 -4.03
C ARG A 245 -13.08 9.78 -3.66
N THR A 246 -12.10 9.94 -2.77
CA THR A 246 -11.75 11.25 -2.19
C THR A 246 -10.65 11.97 -2.95
N LYS A 247 -9.75 11.23 -3.62
CA LYS A 247 -8.54 11.77 -4.26
C LYS A 247 -7.68 12.64 -3.32
N SER A 248 -7.77 12.40 -2.01
CA SER A 248 -7.13 13.23 -0.98
C SER A 248 -6.12 12.41 -0.22
N LEU A 249 -4.83 12.68 -0.42
CA LEU A 249 -3.76 12.03 0.33
C LEU A 249 -3.87 12.35 1.83
N THR A 250 -4.15 13.62 2.20
CA THR A 250 -4.32 13.98 3.62
C THR A 250 -5.39 13.14 4.29
N TYR A 251 -6.52 12.90 3.62
CA TYR A 251 -7.62 12.18 4.26
C TYR A 251 -7.25 10.71 4.52
N VAL A 252 -6.69 10.02 3.52
CA VAL A 252 -6.29 8.61 3.68
C VAL A 252 -5.13 8.50 4.67
N LEU A 253 -4.17 9.42 4.63
CA LEU A 253 -3.08 9.50 5.60
C LEU A 253 -3.60 9.68 7.03
N VAL A 254 -4.56 10.57 7.27
CA VAL A 254 -5.12 10.77 8.62
C VAL A 254 -5.85 9.51 9.10
N VAL A 255 -6.60 8.83 8.22
CA VAL A 255 -7.22 7.53 8.56
C VAL A 255 -6.15 6.53 9.00
N HIS A 256 -5.05 6.43 8.24
CA HIS A 256 -3.94 5.54 8.53
C HIS A 256 -3.28 5.89 9.87
N LEU A 257 -2.86 7.14 10.04
CA LEU A 257 -2.16 7.59 11.25
C LEU A 257 -3.01 7.46 12.53
N LEU A 258 -4.35 7.58 12.42
CA LEU A 258 -5.25 7.30 13.54
C LEU A 258 -5.29 5.82 13.90
N PHE A 259 -5.30 4.93 12.90
CA PHE A 259 -5.21 3.49 13.12
C PHE A 259 -3.86 3.12 13.74
N ASP A 260 -2.78 3.68 13.21
CA ASP A 260 -1.41 3.52 13.70
C ASP A 260 -1.19 4.04 15.12
N ALA A 261 -1.84 5.15 15.48
CA ALA A 261 -1.81 5.65 16.85
C ALA A 261 -2.37 4.59 17.82
N ILE A 262 -3.42 3.87 17.43
CA ILE A 262 -3.98 2.79 18.24
C ILE A 262 -3.02 1.59 18.28
N VAL A 263 -2.43 1.22 17.14
CA VAL A 263 -1.39 0.16 17.09
C VAL A 263 -0.25 0.49 18.06
N PHE A 264 0.28 1.71 18.01
CA PHE A 264 1.31 2.20 18.92
C PHE A 264 0.87 2.06 20.39
N MET A 265 -0.32 2.56 20.73
CA MET A 265 -0.84 2.46 22.10
C MET A 265 -0.98 1.01 22.57
N VAL A 266 -1.42 0.09 21.70
CA VAL A 266 -1.54 -1.33 22.01
C VAL A 266 -0.17 -1.98 22.22
N LEU A 267 0.83 -1.66 21.39
CA LEU A 267 2.19 -2.18 21.52
C LEU A 267 2.87 -1.71 22.80
N VAL A 268 2.65 -0.44 23.19
CA VAL A 268 3.13 0.09 24.48
C VAL A 268 2.36 -0.55 25.63
N HIS A 269 1.03 -0.68 25.55
CA HIS A 269 0.22 -1.36 26.56
C HIS A 269 0.68 -2.82 26.78
N ALA A 270 1.07 -3.53 25.73
CA ALA A 270 1.51 -4.93 25.82
C ALA A 270 2.76 -5.11 26.70
N HIS A 271 3.67 -4.12 26.73
CA HIS A 271 4.91 -4.18 27.50
C HIS A 271 4.86 -3.35 28.79
N SER A 272 4.12 -2.25 28.77
CA SER A 272 3.94 -1.29 29.87
C SER A 272 2.46 -0.93 30.02
N PRO A 273 1.61 -1.83 30.58
CA PRO A 273 0.16 -1.64 30.61
C PRO A 273 -0.29 -0.34 31.28
N HIS A 274 0.44 0.07 32.33
CA HIS A 274 0.17 1.28 33.10
C HIS A 274 0.21 2.59 32.29
N LEU A 275 0.89 2.63 31.15
CA LEU A 275 0.93 3.82 30.27
C LEU A 275 -0.35 3.98 29.44
N PHE A 276 -1.04 2.88 29.14
CA PHE A 276 -2.25 2.88 28.31
C PHE A 276 -3.28 1.86 28.81
N ASP A 277 -3.66 1.93 30.09
CA ASP A 277 -4.68 1.04 30.68
C ASP A 277 -6.10 1.51 30.34
N VAL A 278 -6.42 1.47 29.05
CA VAL A 278 -7.69 1.98 28.51
C VAL A 278 -8.42 0.96 27.64
N PHE A 279 -7.79 -0.17 27.27
CA PHE A 279 -8.35 -1.11 26.30
C PHE A 279 -9.29 -2.13 26.94
N VAL A 280 -10.59 -2.00 26.66
CA VAL A 280 -11.62 -2.89 27.21
C VAL A 280 -11.61 -4.31 26.63
N THR A 281 -10.98 -4.51 25.47
CA THR A 281 -10.88 -5.82 24.80
C THR A 281 -9.53 -6.50 24.99
N ALA A 282 -8.63 -5.91 25.79
CA ALA A 282 -7.39 -6.56 26.17
C ALA A 282 -7.71 -7.83 26.98
N PRO A 283 -7.22 -9.02 26.56
CA PRO A 283 -7.34 -10.23 27.37
C PRO A 283 -6.60 -10.04 28.70
N ARG A 284 -7.19 -10.54 29.78
CA ARG A 284 -6.62 -10.50 31.14
C ARG A 284 -5.65 -11.64 31.38
#